data_AF-A0A7K3LUA4-F1
#
_entry.id   AF-A0A7K3LUA4-F1
#
_cell.length_a   1.000
_cell.length_b   1.000
_cell.length_c   1.000
_cell.angle_alpha   90.00
_cell.angle_beta   90.00
_cell.angle_gamma   90.00
#
_symmetry.space_group_name_H-M   'P 1'
#
loop_
_entity.id
_entity.type
_entity.pdbx_description
1 polymer ?
#
loop_
_entity_poly.entity_id
_entity_poly.type
_entity_poly.pdbx_seq_one_letter_code
_entity_poly.pdbx_strand_id
1 'polypeptide(L)'
;MTTNPPDWAIKAAGAALSRAEIFDDRVTADRARILAWAEALATYGIEQADAIAAVTAHYQRAGADTPKPGDVIAEARKIRAERAEREKAEAVSALPTAVVPPDRQLGGLPIANVDGEPIWDAYEEHGAISRICPTCDAQPNEGCVNLATGGDRKIPCVARLKTPRGAA
;
A
#
# COMPACT_ATOMS: atom_id res chain seq x y z
N MET A 1 -13.05 9.45 36.24
CA MET A 1 -12.13 10.59 36.11
C MET A 1 -12.29 11.14 34.71
N THR A 2 -12.99 12.26 34.53
CA THR A 2 -13.12 12.93 33.22
C THR A 2 -11.86 13.75 33.00
N THR A 3 -10.87 13.14 32.36
CA THR A 3 -9.70 13.88 31.86
C THR A 3 -10.20 14.80 30.75
N ASN A 4 -10.04 16.11 30.93
CA ASN A 4 -10.36 17.09 29.90
C ASN A 4 -9.64 16.71 28.59
N PRO A 5 -10.30 16.77 27.42
CA PRO A 5 -9.65 16.45 26.15
C PRO A 5 -8.39 17.31 25.94
N PRO A 6 -7.38 16.79 25.24
CA PRO A 6 -6.20 17.58 24.94
C PRO A 6 -6.56 18.79 24.06
N ASP A 7 -5.81 19.89 24.21
CA ASP A 7 -6.09 21.16 23.52
C ASP A 7 -6.19 21.02 22.00
N TRP A 8 -5.38 20.15 21.39
CA TRP A 8 -5.43 19.90 19.96
C TRP A 8 -6.77 19.29 19.52
N ALA A 9 -7.36 18.42 20.35
CA ALA A 9 -8.64 17.78 20.07
C ALA A 9 -9.79 18.77 20.24
N ILE A 10 -9.70 19.68 21.22
CA ILE A 10 -10.65 20.78 21.39
C ILE A 10 -10.63 21.69 20.16
N LYS A 11 -9.44 22.04 19.66
CA LYS A 11 -9.30 22.83 18.42
C LYS A 11 -9.86 22.10 17.20
N ALA A 12 -9.61 20.79 17.08
CA ALA A 12 -10.13 19.99 15.98
C ALA A 12 -11.66 19.90 16.01
N ALA A 13 -12.25 19.64 17.17
CA ALA A 13 -13.70 19.57 17.37
C ALA A 13 -14.38 20.91 17.11
N GLY A 14 -13.82 22.00 17.63
CA GLY A 14 -14.30 23.36 17.37
C GLY A 14 -14.29 23.67 15.89
N ALA A 15 -13.18 23.38 15.19
CA ALA A 15 -13.08 23.61 13.76
C ALA A 15 -14.07 22.75 12.94
N ALA A 16 -14.28 21.49 13.32
CA ALA A 16 -15.25 20.61 12.68
C ALA A 16 -16.68 21.13 12.83
N LEU A 17 -17.08 21.49 14.05
CA LEU A 17 -18.42 22.01 14.33
C LEU A 17 -18.66 23.37 13.66
N SER A 18 -17.70 24.30 13.73
CA SER A 18 -17.81 25.57 13.02
C SER A 18 -17.87 25.39 11.51
N ARG A 19 -17.14 24.41 10.94
CA ARG A 19 -17.23 24.08 9.52
C ARG A 19 -18.61 23.52 9.15
N ALA A 20 -19.17 22.67 10.00
CA ALA A 20 -20.50 22.08 9.79
C ALA A 20 -21.61 23.13 9.92
N GLU A 21 -21.49 24.06 10.86
CA GLU A 21 -22.41 25.19 11.04
C GLU A 21 -22.47 26.11 9.82
N ILE A 22 -21.40 26.23 9.03
CA ILE A 22 -21.42 26.95 7.74
C ILE A 22 -22.26 26.22 6.68
N PHE A 23 -22.35 24.89 6.75
CA PHE A 23 -23.06 24.06 5.78
C PHE A 23 -24.51 23.72 6.19
N ASP A 24 -24.81 23.78 7.48
CA ASP A 24 -26.09 23.32 8.05
C ASP A 24 -26.44 24.16 9.29
N ASP A 25 -27.44 25.03 9.12
CA ASP A 25 -27.94 25.94 10.17
C ASP A 25 -28.48 25.22 11.42
N ARG A 26 -28.67 23.89 11.38
CA ARG A 26 -29.09 23.08 12.54
C ARG A 26 -27.94 22.76 13.47
N VAL A 27 -26.69 22.92 13.03
CA VAL A 27 -25.50 22.65 13.83
C VAL A 27 -25.17 23.87 14.68
N THR A 28 -24.71 23.63 15.91
CA THR A 28 -24.18 24.69 16.79
C THR A 28 -22.86 24.24 17.40
N ALA A 29 -21.94 25.19 17.61
CA ALA A 29 -20.63 24.96 18.21
C ALA A 29 -20.54 25.46 19.67
N ASP A 30 -21.45 25.03 20.54
CA ASP A 30 -21.36 25.36 21.97
C ASP A 30 -20.25 24.58 22.68
N ARG A 31 -19.77 25.11 23.82
CA ARG A 31 -18.64 24.54 24.56
C ARG A 31 -18.86 23.08 24.96
N ALA A 32 -20.06 22.70 25.38
CA ALA A 32 -20.31 21.33 25.82
C ALA A 32 -20.24 20.36 24.63
N ARG A 33 -20.81 20.75 23.50
CA ARG A 33 -20.74 19.97 22.26
C ARG A 33 -19.32 19.86 21.72
N ILE A 34 -18.53 20.94 21.76
CA ILE A 34 -17.11 20.93 21.40
C ILE A 34 -16.34 19.93 22.27
N LEU A 35 -16.52 19.95 23.59
CA LEU A 35 -15.82 19.04 24.50
C LEU A 35 -16.21 17.57 24.25
N ALA A 36 -17.49 17.28 24.04
CA ALA A 36 -17.95 15.93 23.72
C ALA A 36 -17.38 15.41 22.39
N TRP A 37 -17.32 16.27 21.37
CA TRP A 37 -16.65 15.93 20.10
C TRP A 37 -15.15 15.75 20.27
N ALA A 38 -14.50 16.59 21.08
CA ALA A 38 -13.07 16.50 21.34
C ALA A 38 -12.68 15.16 21.99
N GLU A 39 -13.48 14.63 22.92
CA GLU A 39 -13.27 13.29 23.49
C GLU A 39 -13.31 12.20 22.41
N ALA A 40 -14.30 12.26 21.52
CA ALA A 40 -14.46 11.30 20.44
C ALA A 40 -13.29 11.37 19.42
N LEU A 41 -12.91 12.58 19.01
CA LEU A 41 -11.79 12.80 18.08
C LEU A 41 -10.43 12.44 18.70
N ALA A 42 -10.24 12.70 19.99
CA ALA A 42 -9.01 12.39 20.72
C ALA A 42 -8.70 10.89 20.67
N THR A 43 -9.73 10.05 20.78
CA THR A 43 -9.61 8.58 20.75
C THR A 43 -8.91 8.05 19.50
N TYR A 44 -9.07 8.73 18.37
CA TYR A 44 -8.52 8.31 17.07
C TYR A 44 -7.44 9.25 16.54
N GLY A 45 -6.97 10.20 17.35
CA GLY A 45 -5.93 11.13 16.92
C GLY A 45 -6.38 12.01 15.76
N ILE A 46 -7.66 12.40 15.66
CA ILE A 46 -8.17 13.17 14.50
C ILE A 46 -7.82 14.65 14.67
N GLU A 47 -6.83 15.10 13.90
CA GLU A 47 -6.35 16.48 13.95
C GLU A 47 -7.25 17.45 13.19
N GLN A 48 -7.05 18.75 13.44
CA GLN A 48 -7.88 19.83 12.92
C GLN A 48 -8.06 19.78 11.39
N ALA A 49 -6.97 19.56 10.64
CA ALA A 49 -7.00 19.52 9.18
C ALA A 49 -7.88 18.37 8.68
N ASP A 50 -7.73 17.18 9.27
CA ASP A 50 -8.51 16.00 8.88
C ASP A 50 -9.99 16.13 9.30
N ALA A 51 -10.26 16.76 10.45
CA ALA A 51 -11.63 17.01 10.91
C ALA A 51 -12.39 17.96 9.98
N ILE A 52 -11.76 19.04 9.51
CA ILE A 52 -12.34 19.98 8.53
C ILE A 52 -12.58 19.28 7.18
N ALA A 53 -11.61 18.48 6.72
CA ALA A 53 -11.73 17.74 5.47
C ALA A 53 -12.87 16.72 5.53
N ALA A 54 -12.98 15.99 6.64
CA ALA A 54 -14.05 15.03 6.87
C ALA A 54 -15.44 15.66 6.87
N VAL A 55 -15.63 16.80 7.55
CA VAL A 55 -16.91 17.53 7.50
C VAL A 55 -17.24 18.00 6.08
N THR A 56 -16.24 18.50 5.36
CA THR A 56 -16.43 18.94 3.96
C THR A 56 -16.83 17.76 3.07
N ALA A 57 -16.17 16.61 3.21
CA ALA A 57 -16.49 15.39 2.47
C ALA A 57 -17.88 14.81 2.85
N HIS A 58 -18.28 14.90 4.13
CA HIS A 58 -19.61 14.48 4.59
C HIS A 58 -20.72 15.18 3.81
N TYR A 59 -20.65 16.51 3.69
CA TYR A 59 -21.65 17.34 3.02
C TYR A 59 -21.56 17.34 1.50
N GLN A 60 -20.48 16.84 0.90
CA GLN A 60 -20.41 16.62 -0.56
C GLN A 60 -21.30 15.46 -1.02
N ARG A 61 -21.76 14.60 -0.10
CA ARG A 61 -22.65 13.48 -0.42
C ARG A 61 -24.07 13.98 -0.68
N ALA A 62 -24.70 13.43 -1.71
CA ALA A 62 -26.09 13.75 -2.02
C ALA A 62 -27.01 13.38 -0.84
N GLY A 63 -27.81 14.34 -0.38
CA GLY A 63 -28.74 14.13 0.73
C GLY A 63 -28.08 13.96 2.11
N ALA A 64 -26.89 14.52 2.31
CA ALA A 64 -26.20 14.48 3.60
C ALA A 64 -27.07 15.04 4.75
N ASP A 65 -27.12 14.30 5.85
CA ASP A 65 -27.75 14.70 7.09
C ASP A 65 -26.78 15.49 7.99
N THR A 66 -27.23 15.86 9.20
CA THR A 66 -26.35 16.52 10.16
C THR A 66 -25.29 15.55 10.66
N PRO A 67 -23.99 15.88 10.56
CA PRO A 67 -22.90 14.97 10.89
C PRO A 67 -22.85 14.69 12.38
N LYS A 68 -22.62 13.43 12.72
CA LYS A 68 -22.29 12.99 14.08
C LYS A 68 -20.77 12.85 14.20
N PRO A 69 -20.21 12.83 15.44
CA PRO A 69 -18.78 12.59 15.62
C PRO A 69 -18.29 11.31 14.91
N GLY A 70 -19.10 10.25 14.94
CA GLY A 70 -18.78 8.98 14.28
C GLY A 70 -18.63 9.09 12.76
N ASP A 71 -19.46 9.91 12.11
CA ASP A 71 -19.40 10.12 10.66
C ASP A 71 -18.11 10.86 10.29
N VAL A 72 -17.77 11.89 11.05
CA VAL A 72 -16.54 12.67 10.86
C VAL A 72 -15.29 11.83 11.12
N ILE A 73 -15.30 10.98 12.15
CA ILE A 73 -14.19 10.04 12.43
C ILE A 73 -14.03 9.04 11.28
N ALA A 74 -15.12 8.46 10.79
CA ALA A 74 -15.08 7.50 9.70
C ALA A 74 -14.51 8.14 8.42
N GLU A 75 -14.98 9.33 8.05
CA GLU A 75 -14.51 10.02 6.85
C GLU A 75 -13.06 10.50 7.01
N ALA A 76 -12.66 11.01 8.17
CA ALA A 76 -11.28 11.42 8.43
C ALA A 76 -10.29 10.24 8.28
N ARG A 77 -10.66 9.06 8.80
CA ARG A 77 -9.84 7.85 8.68
C ARG A 77 -9.75 7.37 7.23
N LYS A 78 -10.84 7.46 6.48
CA LYS A 78 -10.86 7.14 5.05
C LYS A 78 -9.93 8.08 4.28
N ILE A 79 -10.00 9.38 4.50
CA ILE A 79 -9.12 10.39 3.87
C ILE A 79 -7.65 10.10 4.19
N ARG A 80 -7.32 9.74 5.43
CA ARG A 80 -5.95 9.34 5.82
C ARG A 80 -5.48 8.09 5.07
N ALA A 81 -6.35 7.09 4.95
CA ALA A 81 -6.03 5.85 4.23
C ALA A 81 -5.79 6.14 2.74
N GLU A 82 -6.62 6.96 2.11
CA GLU A 82 -6.45 7.38 0.70
C GLU A 82 -5.16 8.19 0.48
N ARG A 83 -4.79 9.06 1.43
CA ARG A 83 -3.53 9.80 1.38
C ARG A 83 -2.33 8.86 1.48
N ALA A 84 -2.33 7.96 2.46
CA ALA A 84 -1.26 6.98 2.63
C ALA A 84 -1.13 6.08 1.40
N GLU A 85 -2.25 5.72 0.75
CA GLU A 85 -2.22 4.91 -0.47
C GLU A 85 -1.63 5.68 -1.66
N ARG A 86 -1.99 6.95 -1.83
CA ARG A 86 -1.41 7.81 -2.86
C ARG A 86 0.10 8.01 -2.64
N GLU A 87 0.52 8.26 -1.41
CA GLU A 87 1.95 8.39 -1.07
C GLU A 87 2.72 7.10 -1.37
N LYS A 88 2.15 5.92 -1.09
CA LYS A 88 2.75 4.63 -1.49
C LYS A 88 2.82 4.49 -3.00
N ALA A 89 1.75 4.82 -3.72
CA ALA A 89 1.74 4.75 -5.18
C ALA A 89 2.79 5.68 -5.81
N GLU A 90 2.94 6.89 -5.27
CA GLU A 90 3.98 7.84 -5.65
C GLU A 90 5.38 7.30 -5.33
N ALA A 91 5.59 6.73 -4.14
CA ALA A 91 6.86 6.11 -3.76
C ALA A 91 7.23 4.94 -4.69
N VAL A 92 6.26 4.08 -5.05
CA VAL A 92 6.46 2.98 -6.01
C VAL A 92 6.76 3.51 -7.41
N SER A 93 6.05 4.55 -7.85
CA SER A 93 6.27 5.20 -9.15
C SER A 93 7.64 5.89 -9.23
N ALA A 94 8.12 6.45 -8.12
CA ALA A 94 9.43 7.09 -8.01
C ALA A 94 10.59 6.09 -7.91
N LEU A 95 10.33 4.79 -7.74
CA LEU A 95 11.38 3.78 -7.85
C LEU A 95 11.98 3.87 -9.26
N PRO A 96 13.32 3.88 -9.37
CA PRO A 96 13.96 3.90 -10.67
C PRO A 96 13.46 2.71 -11.48
N THR A 97 12.75 2.98 -12.57
CA THR A 97 12.50 2.01 -13.63
C THR A 97 13.85 1.82 -14.31
N ALA A 98 14.71 1.02 -13.70
CA ALA A 98 15.92 0.56 -14.37
C ALA A 98 15.45 -0.02 -15.70
N VAL A 99 15.98 0.48 -16.82
CA VAL A 99 15.82 -0.17 -18.11
C VAL A 99 16.57 -1.50 -17.98
N VAL A 100 15.87 -2.51 -17.48
CA VAL A 100 16.41 -3.86 -17.36
C VAL A 100 16.42 -4.41 -18.78
N PRO A 101 17.60 -4.66 -19.38
CA PRO A 101 17.65 -5.20 -20.72
C PRO A 101 16.89 -6.54 -20.74
N PRO A 102 16.18 -6.87 -21.84
CA PRO A 102 15.43 -8.12 -21.91
C PRO A 102 16.38 -9.31 -21.73
N ASP A 103 16.10 -10.15 -20.72
CA ASP A 103 16.90 -11.32 -20.42
C ASP A 103 16.51 -12.50 -21.30
N ARG A 104 17.39 -12.89 -22.23
CA ARG A 104 17.11 -14.03 -23.11
C ARG A 104 16.99 -15.36 -22.34
N GLN A 105 17.67 -15.52 -21.21
CA GLN A 105 17.55 -16.71 -20.37
C GLN A 105 16.18 -16.79 -19.66
N LEU A 106 15.53 -15.63 -19.45
CA LEU A 106 14.18 -15.51 -18.88
C LEU A 106 13.11 -15.16 -19.93
N GLY A 107 13.35 -15.44 -21.21
CA GLY A 107 12.35 -15.22 -22.26
C GLY A 107 12.02 -13.75 -22.55
N GLY A 108 12.92 -12.83 -22.21
CA GLY A 108 12.79 -11.39 -22.44
C GLY A 108 12.09 -10.63 -21.31
N LEU A 109 11.85 -11.28 -20.16
CA LEU A 109 11.24 -10.60 -19.01
C LEU A 109 12.15 -9.47 -18.49
N PRO A 110 11.59 -8.32 -18.07
CA PRO A 110 12.35 -7.15 -17.59
C PRO A 110 12.82 -7.34 -16.13
N ILE A 111 13.37 -8.51 -15.80
CA ILE A 111 13.85 -8.89 -14.47
C ILE A 111 15.28 -9.49 -14.51
N ALA A 112 16.03 -9.19 -15.58
CA ALA A 112 17.36 -9.74 -15.89
C ALA A 112 18.41 -9.70 -14.78
N ASN A 113 18.31 -8.71 -13.89
CA ASN A 113 19.31 -8.46 -12.84
C ASN A 113 18.80 -8.84 -11.44
N VAL A 114 17.72 -9.63 -11.34
CA VAL A 114 17.20 -10.12 -10.06
C VAL A 114 17.86 -11.46 -9.73
N ASP A 115 19.17 -11.41 -9.51
CA ASP A 115 19.98 -12.54 -9.04
C ASP A 115 19.79 -12.73 -7.52
N GLY A 116 20.11 -13.91 -7.01
CA GLY A 116 20.05 -14.27 -5.60
C GLY A 116 19.67 -15.73 -5.38
N GLU A 117 19.44 -16.06 -4.10
CA GLU A 117 19.12 -17.41 -3.66
C GLU A 117 17.96 -18.03 -4.48
N PRO A 118 18.15 -19.24 -5.02
CA PRO A 118 17.12 -19.93 -5.79
C PRO A 118 15.80 -20.09 -5.01
N ILE A 119 14.69 -19.74 -5.65
CA ILE A 119 13.35 -20.06 -5.15
C ILE A 119 13.04 -21.48 -5.61
N TRP A 120 13.33 -22.47 -4.77
CA TRP A 120 13.28 -23.89 -5.16
C TRP A 120 11.93 -24.33 -5.74
N ASP A 121 10.81 -23.81 -5.23
CA ASP A 121 9.47 -24.05 -5.79
C ASP A 121 9.40 -23.74 -7.30
N ALA A 122 10.06 -22.67 -7.76
CA ALA A 122 10.11 -22.31 -9.18
C ALA A 122 10.93 -23.30 -10.01
N TYR A 123 11.89 -24.01 -9.39
CA TYR A 123 12.68 -25.07 -10.04
C TYR A 123 11.96 -26.42 -10.01
N GLU A 124 11.08 -26.67 -9.05
CA GLU A 124 10.24 -27.87 -9.04
C GLU A 124 9.23 -27.87 -10.20
N GLU A 125 8.82 -26.68 -10.65
CA GLU A 125 7.91 -26.52 -11.78
C GLU A 125 8.42 -27.23 -13.04
N HIS A 126 7.53 -28.05 -13.60
CA HIS A 126 7.81 -28.94 -14.73
C HIS A 126 9.00 -29.92 -14.54
N GLY A 127 9.54 -30.04 -13.32
CA GLY A 127 10.76 -30.81 -13.04
C GLY A 127 12.02 -30.13 -13.55
N ALA A 128 12.10 -28.79 -13.55
CA ALA A 128 13.30 -28.08 -13.96
C ALA A 128 14.54 -28.47 -13.13
N ILE A 129 14.37 -28.69 -11.82
CA ILE A 129 15.45 -29.02 -10.88
C ILE A 129 16.15 -30.34 -11.19
N SER A 130 15.44 -31.31 -11.77
CA SER A 130 15.94 -32.68 -11.93
C SER A 130 16.72 -32.92 -13.23
N ARG A 131 17.10 -31.87 -13.96
CA ARG A 131 17.74 -31.97 -15.29
C ARG A 131 18.79 -30.90 -15.50
N ILE A 132 19.71 -31.16 -16.41
CA ILE A 132 20.75 -30.21 -16.82
C ILE A 132 20.10 -29.03 -17.54
N CYS A 133 20.52 -27.81 -17.23
CA CYS A 133 20.06 -26.62 -17.94
C CYS A 133 20.74 -26.50 -19.32
N PRO A 134 20.00 -26.49 -20.44
CA PRO A 134 20.60 -26.36 -21.78
C PRO A 134 21.10 -24.94 -22.10
N THR A 135 21.08 -24.01 -21.14
CA THR A 135 21.47 -22.62 -21.34
C THR A 135 22.64 -22.21 -20.47
N CYS A 136 22.65 -22.62 -19.21
CA CYS A 136 23.74 -22.29 -18.27
C CYS A 136 24.44 -23.53 -17.70
N ASP A 137 24.12 -24.72 -18.21
CA ASP A 137 24.72 -26.01 -17.84
C ASP A 137 24.65 -26.39 -16.34
N ALA A 138 23.83 -25.68 -15.56
CA ALA A 138 23.52 -26.02 -14.17
C ALA A 138 23.03 -27.47 -14.06
N GLN A 139 23.63 -28.23 -13.14
CA GLN A 139 23.37 -29.65 -12.98
C GLN A 139 22.02 -29.92 -12.27
N PRO A 140 21.53 -31.17 -12.27
CA PRO A 140 20.40 -31.53 -11.43
C PRO A 140 20.66 -31.17 -9.96
N ASN A 141 19.65 -30.62 -9.29
CA ASN A 141 19.70 -30.10 -7.93
C ASN A 141 20.53 -28.82 -7.73
N GLU A 142 20.94 -28.15 -8.82
CA GLU A 142 21.60 -26.84 -8.77
C GLU A 142 20.70 -25.73 -9.33
N GLY A 143 20.83 -24.53 -8.77
CA GLY A 143 20.22 -23.32 -9.30
C GLY A 143 20.81 -22.95 -10.67
N CYS A 144 20.02 -22.31 -11.53
CA CYS A 144 20.53 -21.74 -12.77
C CYS A 144 21.42 -20.53 -12.48
N VAL A 145 22.39 -20.28 -13.35
CA VAL A 145 23.31 -19.14 -13.26
C VAL A 145 22.97 -18.10 -14.33
N ASN A 146 23.12 -16.83 -13.96
CA ASN A 146 23.04 -15.70 -14.88
C ASN A 146 24.36 -15.60 -15.67
N LEU A 147 24.28 -15.77 -16.99
CA LEU A 147 25.48 -15.74 -17.84
C LEU A 147 26.10 -14.35 -17.97
N ALA A 148 25.34 -13.28 -17.69
CA ALA A 148 25.83 -11.92 -17.77
C ALA A 148 26.56 -11.49 -16.49
N THR A 149 26.07 -11.90 -15.32
CA THR A 149 26.61 -11.48 -14.01
C THR A 149 27.40 -12.57 -13.29
N GLY A 150 27.22 -13.84 -13.68
CA GLY A 150 27.74 -15.01 -12.97
C GLY A 150 27.01 -15.33 -11.67
N GLY A 151 25.96 -14.58 -11.31
CA GLY A 151 25.19 -14.78 -10.08
C GLY A 151 24.18 -15.91 -10.17
N ASP A 152 23.83 -16.48 -9.01
CA ASP A 152 22.73 -17.44 -8.91
C ASP A 152 21.41 -16.80 -9.29
N ARG A 153 20.55 -17.54 -9.97
CA ARG A 153 19.20 -17.09 -10.31
C ARG A 153 18.16 -17.60 -9.36
N LYS A 154 17.25 -16.68 -8.99
CA LYS A 154 16.04 -16.99 -8.24
C LYS A 154 15.08 -17.93 -8.97
N ILE A 155 15.02 -17.87 -10.30
CA ILE A 155 14.13 -18.71 -11.13
C ILE A 155 14.93 -19.43 -12.23
N PRO A 156 14.48 -20.63 -12.67
CA PRO A 156 15.18 -21.38 -13.71
C PRO A 156 15.18 -20.65 -15.06
N CYS A 157 16.18 -20.94 -15.89
CA CYS A 157 16.17 -20.52 -17.29
C CYS A 157 14.93 -21.09 -18.00
N VAL A 158 14.29 -20.28 -18.84
CA VAL A 158 13.10 -20.68 -19.62
C VAL A 158 13.38 -21.94 -20.46
N ALA A 159 14.60 -22.07 -20.98
CA ALA A 159 14.98 -23.27 -21.72
C ALA A 159 14.97 -24.53 -20.85
N ARG A 160 15.36 -24.45 -19.58
CA ARG A 160 15.31 -25.57 -18.61
C ARG A 160 13.88 -25.94 -18.26
N LEU A 161 12.99 -24.94 -18.12
CA LEU A 161 11.55 -25.17 -17.88
C LEU A 161 10.89 -25.87 -19.08
N LYS A 162 11.25 -25.47 -20.30
CA LYS A 162 10.63 -25.96 -21.55
C LYS A 162 11.16 -27.30 -22.04
N THR A 163 12.26 -27.82 -21.49
CA THR A 163 12.75 -29.15 -21.85
C THR A 163 11.63 -30.19 -21.60
N PRO A 164 11.41 -31.18 -22.48
CA PRO A 164 10.49 -32.28 -22.18
C PRO A 164 11.03 -33.14 -21.03
N ARG A 165 10.15 -33.81 -20.26
CA ARG A 165 10.60 -34.84 -19.30
C ARG A 165 11.23 -36.00 -20.09
N GLY A 166 12.47 -36.37 -19.77
CA GLY A 166 13.17 -37.53 -20.34
C GLY A 166 14.22 -37.23 -21.44
N ALA A 167 14.52 -35.97 -21.74
CA ALA A 167 15.70 -35.61 -22.53
C ALA A 167 16.94 -35.66 -21.62
N ALA A 168 17.67 -36.76 -21.69
CA ALA A 168 19.01 -36.92 -21.12
C ALA A 168 20.06 -36.52 -22.16
#